data_AF-A0A7K0LWN3-F1
#
_entry.id   AF-A0A7K0LWN3-F1
#
_cell.length_a   1.000
_cell.length_b   1.000
_cell.length_c   1.000
_cell.angle_alpha   90.00
_cell.angle_beta   90.00
_cell.angle_gamma   90.00
#
_symmetry.space_group_name_H-M   'P 1'
#
loop_
_entity.id
_entity.type
_entity.pdbx_description
1 polymer ?
#
loop_
_entity_poly.entity_id
_entity_poly.type
_entity_poly.pdbx_seq_one_letter_code
_entity_poly.pdbx_strand_id
1 'polypeptide(L)'
;MATLVAHARRASGLTQAEVARRAGTSRPTLSAYEGGSRNPTLDTLERVLAANGQHLVAVPKPVFALHRDRRGKPFYVPDQLPRLPIDAALGTVVLPRHIDWSPAGRPRDLAERRQRLLAYQVVLAEGSPQDIQRLVDGALLVDCWADLHLPAAIRHAWQPLVDRARGGVAG
;
A
#
# COMPACT_ATOMS: atom_id res chain seq x y z
N MET A 1 13.95 3.06 11.61
CA MET A 1 14.54 4.32 11.09
C MET A 1 15.76 4.12 10.19
N ALA A 2 16.71 3.23 10.54
CA ALA A 2 17.87 2.86 9.70
C ALA A 2 17.52 2.66 8.22
N THR A 3 16.41 1.97 7.96
CA THR A 3 15.88 1.71 6.63
C THR A 3 15.36 2.95 5.91
N LEU A 4 14.76 3.92 6.62
CA LEU A 4 14.13 5.09 6.00
C LEU A 4 15.18 6.06 5.46
N VAL A 5 16.14 6.48 6.29
CA VAL A 5 17.20 7.43 5.87
C VAL A 5 18.06 6.83 4.76
N ALA A 6 18.45 5.56 4.90
CA ALA A 6 19.25 4.89 3.89
C ALA A 6 18.47 4.67 2.58
N HIS A 7 17.17 4.38 2.64
CA HIS A 7 16.33 4.23 1.46
C HIS A 7 16.13 5.57 0.73
N ALA A 8 15.80 6.62 1.48
CA ALA A 8 15.69 7.99 0.98
C ALA A 8 16.92 8.41 0.17
N ARG A 9 18.10 8.20 0.77
CA ARG A 9 19.36 8.50 0.10
C ARG A 9 19.57 7.70 -1.17
N ARG A 10 19.39 6.37 -1.12
CA ARG A 10 19.58 5.52 -2.31
C ARG A 10 18.64 5.91 -3.45
N ALA A 11 17.39 6.23 -3.14
CA ALA A 11 16.41 6.70 -4.14
C ALA A 11 16.82 8.03 -4.79
N SER A 12 17.50 8.92 -4.06
CA SER A 12 18.02 10.20 -4.57
C SER A 12 19.35 10.10 -5.34
N GLY A 13 20.03 8.94 -5.29
CA GLY A 13 21.35 8.75 -5.90
C GLY A 13 22.52 9.45 -5.21
N LEU A 14 22.31 10.09 -4.05
CA LEU A 14 23.35 10.83 -3.32
C LEU A 14 24.22 9.92 -2.45
N THR A 15 25.48 10.29 -2.20
CA THR A 15 26.32 9.64 -1.19
C THR A 15 26.00 10.16 0.22
N GLN A 16 26.48 9.45 1.25
CA GLN A 16 26.33 9.90 2.64
C GLN A 16 26.95 11.28 2.87
N ALA A 17 28.06 11.61 2.18
CA ALA A 17 28.73 12.89 2.35
C ALA A 17 27.90 14.04 1.77
N GLU A 18 27.27 13.87 0.59
CA GLU A 18 26.43 14.92 0.03
C GLU A 18 25.17 15.16 0.88
N VAL A 19 24.49 14.10 1.32
CA VAL A 19 23.30 14.25 2.18
C VAL A 19 23.68 14.93 3.49
N ALA A 20 24.77 14.51 4.13
CA ALA A 20 25.22 15.12 5.38
C ALA A 20 25.48 16.62 5.22
N ARG A 21 26.19 17.02 4.15
CA ARG A 21 26.45 18.43 3.82
C ARG A 21 25.17 19.21 3.59
N ARG A 22 24.26 18.69 2.75
CA ARG A 22 22.97 19.34 2.44
C ARG A 22 22.07 19.45 3.67
N ALA A 23 22.08 18.42 4.50
CA ALA A 23 21.26 18.34 5.70
C ALA A 23 21.91 19.03 6.89
N GLY A 24 23.08 19.68 6.79
CA GLY A 24 23.74 20.36 7.91
C GLY A 24 24.13 19.41 9.07
N THR A 25 24.60 18.20 8.74
CA THR A 25 25.10 17.20 9.71
C THR A 25 26.45 16.64 9.22
N SER A 26 27.05 15.73 9.98
CA SER A 26 28.32 15.09 9.60
C SER A 26 28.10 13.74 8.91
N ARG A 27 29.02 13.33 8.03
CA ARG A 27 28.98 12.00 7.39
C ARG A 27 28.96 10.86 8.43
N PRO A 28 29.80 10.85 9.48
CA PRO A 28 29.70 9.84 10.55
C PRO A 28 28.34 9.84 11.26
N THR A 29 27.76 11.02 11.50
CA THR A 29 26.43 11.13 12.11
C THR A 29 25.35 10.55 11.20
N LEU A 30 25.38 10.86 9.91
CA LEU A 30 24.46 10.27 8.93
C LEU A 30 24.65 8.75 8.82
N SER A 31 25.89 8.26 8.81
CA SER A 31 26.18 6.83 8.81
C SER A 31 25.63 6.13 10.06
N ALA A 32 25.67 6.79 11.22
CA ALA A 32 25.10 6.25 12.45
C ALA A 32 23.55 6.22 12.40
N TYR A 33 22.92 7.20 11.76
CA TYR A 33 21.48 7.17 11.50
C TYR A 33 21.10 6.04 10.55
N GLU A 34 21.84 5.87 9.44
CA GLU A 34 21.61 4.78 8.47
C GLU A 34 21.87 3.39 9.08
N GLY A 35 22.87 3.27 9.96
CA GLY A 35 23.18 2.03 10.68
C GLY A 35 22.28 1.76 11.88
N GLY A 36 21.43 2.71 12.27
CA GLY A 36 20.53 2.60 13.43
C GLY A 36 21.22 2.70 14.79
N SER A 37 22.54 2.96 14.84
CA SER A 37 23.27 3.16 16.08
C SER A 37 22.98 4.50 16.75
N ARG A 38 22.39 5.44 16.01
CA ARG A 38 21.87 6.71 16.55
C ARG A 38 20.49 7.00 15.98
N ASN A 39 19.61 7.56 16.82
CA ASN A 39 18.28 7.99 16.39
C ASN A 39 18.25 9.51 16.18
N PRO A 40 17.87 10.02 14.99
CA PRO A 40 17.66 11.46 14.79
C PRO A 40 16.40 11.94 15.52
N THR A 41 16.37 13.22 15.90
CA THR A 41 15.11 13.89 16.26
C THR A 41 14.20 14.00 15.03
N LEU A 42 12.91 14.30 15.22
CA LEU A 42 11.99 14.52 14.10
C LEU A 42 12.49 15.63 13.16
N ASP A 43 12.89 16.78 13.71
CA ASP A 43 13.48 17.90 12.96
C ASP A 43 14.71 17.46 12.14
N THR A 44 15.61 16.69 12.74
CA THR A 44 16.80 16.19 12.02
C THR A 44 16.40 15.21 10.93
N LEU A 45 15.42 14.34 11.17
CA LEU A 45 14.91 13.42 10.18
C LEU A 45 14.28 14.16 9.00
N GLU A 46 13.43 15.15 9.25
CA GLU A 46 12.79 15.98 8.22
C GLU A 46 13.82 16.70 7.37
N ARG A 47 14.83 17.33 8.00
CA ARG A 47 15.93 18.00 7.29
C ARG A 47 16.76 17.03 6.43
N VAL A 48 17.05 15.83 6.95
CA VAL A 48 17.75 14.80 6.18
C VAL A 48 16.90 14.33 5.01
N LEU A 49 15.60 14.09 5.18
CA LEU A 49 14.71 13.72 4.08
C LEU A 49 14.61 14.84 3.03
N ALA A 50 14.48 16.10 3.46
CA ALA A 50 14.42 17.26 2.57
C ALA A 50 15.69 17.40 1.72
N ALA A 51 16.87 17.11 2.29
CA ALA A 51 18.14 17.08 1.55
C ALA A 51 18.18 16.02 0.42
N ASN A 52 17.34 14.98 0.52
CA ASN A 52 17.12 13.94 -0.49
C ASN A 52 15.96 14.26 -1.44
N GLY A 53 15.33 15.45 -1.34
CA GLY A 53 14.15 15.83 -2.12
C GLY A 53 12.86 15.14 -1.66
N GLN A 54 12.83 14.64 -0.43
CA GLN A 54 11.68 13.91 0.13
C GLN A 54 11.12 14.63 1.36
N HIS A 55 9.84 14.42 1.65
CA HIS A 55 9.20 14.95 2.85
C HIS A 55 8.52 13.81 3.61
N LEU A 56 8.38 13.96 4.92
CA LEU A 56 7.71 12.99 5.78
C LEU A 56 6.21 13.22 5.72
N VAL A 57 5.44 12.18 5.46
CA VAL A 57 3.97 12.20 5.48
C VAL A 57 3.45 11.15 6.44
N ALA A 58 2.46 11.54 7.25
CA ALA A 58 1.67 10.59 8.01
C ALA A 58 0.59 10.03 7.09
N VAL A 59 0.61 8.72 6.87
CA VAL A 59 -0.45 8.00 6.16
C VAL A 59 -1.29 7.23 7.18
N PRO A 60 -2.63 7.33 7.13
CA PRO A 60 -3.49 6.50 7.95
C PRO A 60 -3.21 5.01 7.69
N LYS A 61 -3.19 4.20 8.75
CA LYS A 61 -3.10 2.75 8.63
C LYS A 61 -4.51 2.16 8.65
N PRO A 62 -4.99 1.52 7.58
CA PRO A 62 -6.33 0.94 7.56
C PRO A 62 -6.49 -0.13 8.65
N VAL A 63 -7.62 -0.07 9.35
CA VAL A 63 -8.04 -1.09 10.29
C VAL A 63 -9.05 -2.00 9.59
N PHE A 64 -8.89 -3.31 9.74
CA PHE A 64 -9.74 -4.30 9.09
C PHE A 64 -10.72 -4.91 10.08
N ALA A 65 -12.00 -4.87 9.72
CA ALA A 65 -13.04 -5.61 10.41
C ALA A 65 -13.15 -7.03 9.84
N LEU A 66 -13.29 -8.02 10.72
CA LEU A 66 -13.61 -9.40 10.36
C LEU A 66 -15.12 -9.54 10.19
N HIS A 67 -15.55 -9.98 9.02
CA HIS A 67 -16.92 -10.35 8.71
C HIS A 67 -17.00 -11.84 8.40
N ARG A 68 -18.22 -12.39 8.41
CA ARG A 68 -18.49 -13.76 7.98
C ARG A 68 -19.62 -13.77 6.97
N ASP A 69 -19.48 -14.59 5.93
CA ASP A 69 -20.58 -14.82 5.00
C ASP A 69 -21.65 -15.76 5.58
N ARG A 70 -22.68 -16.08 4.80
CA ARG A 70 -23.77 -16.98 5.22
C ARG A 70 -23.31 -18.39 5.58
N ARG A 71 -22.15 -18.82 5.07
CA ARG A 71 -21.54 -20.13 5.33
C ARG A 71 -20.53 -20.06 6.50
N GLY A 72 -20.43 -18.90 7.16
CA GLY A 72 -19.48 -18.67 8.25
C GLY A 72 -18.04 -18.39 7.77
N LYS A 73 -17.80 -18.30 6.45
CA LYS A 73 -16.47 -18.05 5.91
C LYS A 73 -16.00 -16.64 6.24
N PRO A 74 -14.79 -16.45 6.81
CA PRO A 74 -14.28 -15.13 7.13
C PRO A 74 -13.94 -14.33 5.87
N PHE A 75 -14.20 -13.02 5.90
CA PHE A 75 -13.69 -12.05 4.94
C PHE A 75 -13.45 -10.70 5.64
N TYR A 76 -12.69 -9.81 5.02
CA TYR A 76 -12.23 -8.58 5.67
C TYR A 76 -12.63 -7.33 4.90
N VAL A 77 -12.98 -6.27 5.64
CA VAL A 77 -13.32 -4.96 5.09
C VAL A 77 -12.50 -3.91 5.83
N PRO A 78 -11.76 -3.03 5.14
CA PRO A 78 -11.06 -1.95 5.79
C PRO A 78 -12.01 -0.80 6.16
N ASP A 79 -11.64 0.00 7.14
CA ASP A 79 -12.32 1.25 7.49
C ASP A 79 -12.16 2.36 6.43
N GLN A 80 -11.13 2.24 5.59
CA GLN A 80 -10.80 3.14 4.49
C GLN A 80 -10.24 2.40 3.27
N LEU A 81 -10.43 2.95 2.07
CA LEU A 81 -9.91 2.32 0.86
C LEU A 81 -8.37 2.38 0.84
N PRO A 82 -7.67 1.24 0.65
CA PRO A 82 -6.22 1.25 0.49
C PRO A 82 -5.82 2.07 -0.74
N ARG A 83 -4.66 2.73 -0.68
CA ARG A 83 -4.06 3.41 -1.84
C ARG A 83 -2.67 2.85 -2.08
N LEU A 84 -2.41 2.44 -3.32
CA LEU A 84 -1.16 1.84 -3.71
C LEU A 84 -0.33 2.82 -4.58
N PRO A 85 1.00 2.73 -4.52
CA PRO A 85 1.86 3.27 -5.56
C PRO A 85 1.44 2.77 -6.95
N ILE A 86 1.63 3.59 -8.00
CA ILE A 86 1.14 3.29 -9.36
C ILE A 86 1.71 1.97 -9.90
N ASP A 87 2.99 1.71 -9.66
CA ASP A 87 3.68 0.49 -10.06
C ASP A 87 3.11 -0.76 -9.37
N ALA A 88 2.64 -0.65 -8.13
CA ALA A 88 1.94 -1.73 -7.45
C ALA A 88 0.47 -1.86 -7.91
N ALA A 89 -0.22 -0.74 -8.16
CA ALA A 89 -1.62 -0.71 -8.57
C ALA A 89 -1.85 -1.24 -10.00
N LEU A 90 -0.90 -1.01 -10.90
CA LEU A 90 -0.98 -1.34 -12.33
C LEU A 90 0.09 -2.34 -12.76
N GLY A 91 0.90 -2.85 -11.84
CA GLY A 91 1.96 -3.80 -12.14
C GLY A 91 1.46 -5.23 -12.36
N THR A 92 2.40 -6.09 -12.77
CA THR A 92 2.16 -7.53 -12.88
C THR A 92 2.36 -8.20 -11.52
N VAL A 93 1.35 -8.91 -11.04
CA VAL A 93 1.35 -9.58 -9.73
C VAL A 93 1.13 -11.08 -9.87
N VAL A 94 1.71 -11.85 -8.96
CA VAL A 94 1.33 -13.26 -8.75
C VAL A 94 0.50 -13.32 -7.48
N LEU A 95 -0.72 -13.83 -7.58
CA LEU A 95 -1.58 -13.99 -6.41
C LEU A 95 -0.97 -15.03 -5.45
N PRO A 96 -0.93 -14.76 -4.14
CA PRO A 96 -0.46 -15.73 -3.16
C PRO A 96 -1.19 -17.08 -3.25
N ARG A 97 -0.45 -18.18 -3.08
CA ARG A 97 -1.01 -19.54 -3.19
C ARG A 97 -2.14 -19.85 -2.21
N HIS A 98 -2.22 -19.13 -1.09
CA HIS A 98 -3.30 -19.34 -0.12
C HIS A 98 -4.64 -18.75 -0.59
N ILE A 99 -4.63 -17.83 -1.57
CA ILE A 99 -5.85 -17.25 -2.16
C ILE A 99 -6.14 -17.78 -3.56
N ASP A 100 -5.10 -18.10 -4.35
CA ASP A 100 -5.22 -18.68 -5.69
C ASP A 100 -4.53 -20.05 -5.71
N TRP A 101 -5.35 -21.11 -5.64
CA TRP A 101 -4.88 -22.50 -5.60
C TRP A 101 -4.51 -23.04 -7.00
N SER A 102 -4.54 -22.18 -8.03
CA SER A 102 -4.11 -22.56 -9.38
C SER A 102 -2.64 -23.00 -9.38
N PRO A 103 -2.31 -24.20 -9.89
CA PRO A 103 -0.95 -24.75 -9.81
C PRO A 103 0.10 -23.93 -10.57
N ALA A 104 -0.31 -23.03 -11.46
CA ALA A 104 0.57 -22.28 -12.33
C ALA A 104 1.03 -20.91 -11.79
N GLY A 105 0.49 -20.40 -10.66
CA GLY A 105 0.88 -19.09 -10.12
C GLY A 105 0.98 -17.99 -11.18
N ARG A 106 0.02 -17.96 -12.12
CA ARG A 106 0.15 -17.21 -13.37
C ARG A 106 0.22 -15.71 -13.07
N PRO A 107 1.24 -14.99 -13.57
CA PRO A 107 1.29 -13.54 -13.43
C PRO A 107 0.05 -12.89 -14.03
N ARG A 108 -0.52 -11.92 -13.32
CA ARG A 108 -1.67 -11.12 -13.73
C ARG A 108 -1.24 -9.68 -13.89
N ASP A 109 -1.43 -9.13 -15.07
CA ASP A 109 -1.20 -7.72 -15.34
C ASP A 109 -2.38 -6.90 -14.80
N LEU A 110 -2.17 -6.14 -13.71
CA LEU A 110 -3.23 -5.32 -13.13
C LEU A 110 -3.55 -4.06 -13.96
N ALA A 111 -2.72 -3.69 -14.95
CA ALA A 111 -3.09 -2.64 -15.90
C ALA A 111 -4.26 -3.11 -16.79
N GLU A 112 -4.31 -4.40 -17.15
CA GLU A 112 -5.40 -4.96 -17.94
C GLU A 112 -6.68 -5.11 -17.09
N ARG A 113 -7.73 -4.33 -17.41
CA ARG A 113 -8.98 -4.26 -16.63
C ARG A 113 -9.59 -5.63 -16.33
N ARG A 114 -9.60 -6.54 -17.31
CA ARG A 114 -10.18 -7.90 -17.14
C ARG A 114 -9.38 -8.71 -16.12
N GLN A 115 -8.06 -8.67 -16.19
CA GLN A 115 -7.20 -9.38 -15.24
C GLN A 115 -7.30 -8.77 -13.85
N ARG A 116 -7.39 -7.43 -13.75
CA ARG A 116 -7.62 -6.71 -12.48
C ARG A 116 -8.94 -7.09 -11.82
N LEU A 117 -10.05 -7.13 -12.59
CA LEU A 117 -11.35 -7.57 -12.08
C LEU A 117 -11.26 -8.98 -11.47
N LEU A 118 -10.65 -9.92 -12.20
CA LEU A 118 -10.48 -11.29 -11.71
C LEU A 118 -9.62 -11.35 -10.44
N ALA A 119 -8.51 -10.60 -10.40
CA ALA A 119 -7.66 -10.52 -9.23
C ALA A 119 -8.41 -9.94 -8.01
N TYR A 120 -9.13 -8.83 -8.19
CA TYR A 120 -9.84 -8.17 -7.10
C TYR A 120 -10.96 -9.04 -6.56
N GLN A 121 -11.71 -9.77 -7.40
CA GLN A 121 -12.73 -10.72 -6.92
C GLN A 121 -12.12 -11.79 -5.99
N VAL A 122 -10.98 -12.36 -6.38
CA VAL A 122 -10.28 -13.37 -5.57
C VAL A 122 -9.76 -12.75 -4.27
N VAL A 123 -9.07 -11.61 -4.34
CA VAL A 123 -8.49 -10.97 -3.16
C VAL A 123 -9.57 -10.52 -2.17
N LEU A 124 -10.70 -9.99 -2.64
CA LEU A 124 -11.78 -9.58 -1.75
C LEU A 124 -12.53 -10.77 -1.13
N ALA A 125 -12.57 -11.92 -1.81
CA ALA A 125 -13.26 -13.12 -1.35
C ALA A 125 -12.41 -14.04 -0.46
N GLU A 126 -11.10 -14.11 -0.73
CA GLU A 126 -10.19 -15.08 -0.13
C GLU A 126 -9.04 -14.42 0.65
N GLY A 127 -8.79 -13.13 0.42
CA GLY A 127 -7.62 -12.43 0.93
C GLY A 127 -7.65 -12.12 2.41
N SER A 128 -6.46 -12.15 3.01
CA SER A 128 -6.18 -11.56 4.32
C SER A 128 -6.15 -10.02 4.22
N PRO A 129 -6.18 -9.30 5.37
CA PRO A 129 -5.92 -7.87 5.39
C PRO A 129 -4.63 -7.46 4.66
N GLN A 130 -3.57 -8.26 4.77
CA GLN A 130 -2.29 -8.01 4.12
C GLN A 130 -2.37 -8.15 2.60
N ASP A 131 -3.17 -9.11 2.10
CA ASP A 131 -3.36 -9.29 0.67
C ASP A 131 -4.14 -8.10 0.08
N ILE A 132 -5.22 -7.69 0.77
CA ILE A 132 -6.02 -6.52 0.37
C ILE A 132 -5.14 -5.26 0.36
N GLN A 133 -4.36 -5.02 1.42
CA GLN A 133 -3.44 -3.87 1.51
C GLN A 133 -2.35 -3.85 0.44
N ARG A 134 -2.00 -5.00 -0.17
CA ARG A 134 -0.92 -5.09 -1.15
C ARG A 134 -1.41 -5.09 -2.59
N LEU A 135 -2.63 -5.56 -2.84
CA LEU A 135 -3.11 -5.89 -4.18
C LEU A 135 -4.31 -5.05 -4.62
N VAL A 136 -5.02 -4.40 -3.71
CA VAL A 136 -6.22 -3.61 -4.04
C VAL A 136 -5.92 -2.12 -3.92
N ASP A 137 -5.99 -1.39 -5.03
CA ASP A 137 -6.04 0.07 -5.01
C ASP A 137 -7.51 0.54 -5.00
N GLY A 138 -7.82 1.44 -4.07
CA GLY A 138 -9.15 1.96 -3.83
C GLY A 138 -9.76 2.71 -5.02
N ALA A 139 -8.97 3.49 -5.75
CA ALA A 139 -9.48 4.24 -6.89
C ALA A 139 -9.85 3.30 -8.04
N LEU A 140 -8.98 2.32 -8.32
CA LEU A 140 -9.23 1.29 -9.34
C LEU A 140 -10.37 0.35 -8.93
N LEU A 141 -10.52 0.07 -7.64
CA LEU A 141 -11.64 -0.71 -7.11
C LEU A 141 -12.97 0.01 -7.33
N VAL A 142 -13.02 1.31 -7.01
CA VAL A 142 -14.22 2.14 -7.20
C VAL A 142 -14.59 2.25 -8.67
N ASP A 143 -13.60 2.42 -9.55
CA ASP A 143 -13.77 2.46 -11.01
C ASP A 143 -14.33 1.13 -11.58
N CYS A 144 -13.90 -0.01 -11.04
CA CYS A 144 -14.33 -1.33 -11.51
C CYS A 144 -15.49 -1.94 -10.70
N TRP A 145 -15.98 -1.24 -9.67
CA TRP A 145 -16.90 -1.80 -8.67
C TRP A 145 -18.20 -2.33 -9.28
N ALA A 146 -18.75 -1.69 -10.31
CA ALA A 146 -20.00 -2.15 -10.94
C ALA A 146 -19.84 -3.51 -11.65
N ASP A 147 -18.64 -3.81 -12.15
CA ASP A 147 -18.35 -4.99 -12.96
C ASP A 147 -17.83 -6.19 -12.12
N LEU A 148 -17.59 -5.99 -10.81
CA LEU A 148 -17.13 -7.06 -9.93
C LEU A 148 -18.26 -8.02 -9.56
N HIS A 149 -18.07 -9.31 -9.81
CA HIS A 149 -18.97 -10.37 -9.39
C HIS A 149 -18.53 -10.88 -8.03
N LEU A 150 -19.13 -10.31 -6.97
CA LEU A 150 -18.83 -10.64 -5.58
C LEU A 150 -20.02 -11.32 -4.91
N PRO A 151 -19.78 -12.24 -3.95
CA PRO A 151 -20.83 -12.71 -3.05
C PRO A 151 -21.56 -11.54 -2.38
N ALA A 152 -22.88 -11.66 -2.23
CA ALA A 152 -23.73 -10.57 -1.73
C ALA A 152 -23.29 -10.01 -0.37
N ALA A 153 -22.79 -10.87 0.54
CA ALA A 153 -22.29 -10.44 1.84
C ALA A 153 -21.07 -9.52 1.72
N ILE A 154 -20.14 -9.85 0.82
CA ILE A 154 -18.93 -9.05 0.58
C ILE A 154 -19.30 -7.74 -0.11
N ARG A 155 -20.13 -7.80 -1.16
CA ARG A 155 -20.62 -6.61 -1.86
C ARG A 155 -21.31 -5.65 -0.90
N HIS A 156 -22.24 -6.15 -0.08
CA HIS A 156 -22.95 -5.34 0.91
C HIS A 156 -22.02 -4.70 1.95
N ALA A 157 -21.05 -5.46 2.47
CA ALA A 157 -20.15 -4.95 3.51
C ALA A 157 -19.17 -3.88 2.99
N TRP A 158 -18.72 -4.00 1.73
CA TRP A 158 -17.83 -3.03 1.08
C TRP A 158 -18.57 -1.82 0.48
N GLN A 159 -19.87 -1.94 0.17
CA GLN A 159 -20.66 -0.91 -0.51
C GLN A 159 -20.58 0.48 0.18
N PRO A 160 -20.73 0.61 1.51
CA PRO A 160 -20.66 1.93 2.18
C PRO A 160 -19.32 2.64 1.97
N LEU A 161 -18.23 1.87 1.89
CA LEU A 161 -16.89 2.42 1.68
C LEU A 161 -16.72 2.92 0.24
N VAL A 162 -17.26 2.19 -0.74
CA VAL A 162 -17.27 2.61 -2.15
C VAL A 162 -18.17 3.82 -2.37
N ASP A 163 -19.35 3.85 -1.75
CA ASP A 163 -20.28 4.97 -1.85
C ASP A 163 -19.68 6.25 -1.26
N ARG A 164 -19.01 6.16 -0.10
CA ARG A 164 -18.29 7.29 0.49
C ARG A 164 -17.20 7.84 -0.43
N ALA A 165 -16.49 6.97 -1.13
CA ALA A 165 -15.45 7.38 -2.07
C ALA A 165 -16.01 8.05 -3.35
N ARG A 166 -17.20 7.63 -3.82
CA ARG A 166 -17.88 8.22 -4.99
C ARG A 166 -18.64 9.50 -4.66
N GLY A 167 -19.23 9.57 -3.47
CA GLY A 167 -19.98 10.73 -2.98
C GLY A 167 -19.12 11.85 -2.41
N GLY A 168 -17.81 11.68 -2.34
CA GLY A 168 -16.87 12.68 -1.84
C GLY A 168 -16.59 13.78 -2.85
N VAL A 169 -17.51 14.75 -2.98
CA VAL A 169 -17.18 16.12 -3.42
C VAL A 169 -17.23 17.05 -2.20
N ALA A 170 -16.08 17.66 -1.91
CA ALA A 170 -15.80 18.88 -1.15
C ALA A 170 -16.36 19.01 0.29
N GLY A 171 -15.44 18.90 1.25
CA GLY A 171 -15.36 19.78 2.42
C GLY A 171 -13.95 20.36 2.47
#